data_AF-A0A429ZXP9-F1
#
_entry.id   AF-A0A429ZXP9-F1
#
_cell.length_a   1.000
_cell.length_b   1.000
_cell.length_c   1.000
_cell.angle_alpha   90.00
_cell.angle_beta   90.00
_cell.angle_gamma   90.00
#
_symmetry.space_group_name_H-M   'P 1'
#
loop_
_entity.id
_entity.type
_entity.pdbx_description
1 polymer ?
#
loop_
_entity_poly.entity_id
_entity_poly.type
_entity_poly.pdbx_seq_one_letter_code
_entity_poly.pdbx_strand_id
1 'polypeptide(L)' 'MKILNWVIWGIISIIGMAFIGKIYYDNLYGVMYYTKITSEPISEQHITEGGGTGLTEYTYKQVGYNKNSEKRTSQ' A
#
# COMPACT_ATOMS: atom_id res chain seq x y z
N MET A 1 37.95 -31.93 -6.78
CA MET A 1 37.69 -30.50 -6.46
C MET A 1 36.68 -29.80 -7.37
N LYS A 2 36.26 -30.34 -8.53
CA LYS A 2 35.32 -29.65 -9.46
C LYS A 2 33.83 -29.70 -9.05
N ILE A 3 33.38 -30.80 -8.45
CA ILE A 3 31.96 -31.00 -8.07
C ILE A 3 31.51 -30.02 -6.96
N LEU A 4 32.40 -29.71 -6.02
CA LEU A 4 32.09 -28.85 -4.88
C LEU A 4 31.76 -27.42 -5.32
N ASN A 5 32.48 -26.92 -6.32
CA ASN A 5 32.23 -25.59 -6.88
C ASN A 5 30.83 -25.52 -7.49
N TRP A 6 30.43 -26.55 -8.23
CA TRP A 6 29.12 -26.60 -8.88
C TRP A 6 27.95 -26.57 -7.89
N VAL A 7 28.08 -27.28 -6.77
CA VAL A 7 27.08 -27.29 -5.69
C VAL A 7 26.96 -25.92 -5.02
N ILE A 8 28.09 -25.24 -4.77
CA ILE A 8 28.10 -23.91 -4.16
C ILE A 8 27.38 -22.88 -5.05
N TRP A 9 27.66 -22.88 -6.35
CA TRP A 9 26.99 -21.99 -7.30
C TRP A 9 25.48 -22.27 -7.38
N GLY A 10 25.06 -23.54 -7.30
CA GLY A 10 23.64 -23.92 -7.24
C GLY A 10 22.93 -23.35 -6.00
N ILE A 11 23.54 -23.47 -4.82
CA ILE A 11 22.95 -22.98 -3.56
C ILE A 11 22.84 -21.44 -3.57
N ILE A 12 23.88 -20.74 -4.04
CA ILE A 12 23.88 -19.27 -4.13
C ILE A 12 22.75 -18.78 -5.04
N SER A 13 22.51 -19.45 -6.17
CA SER A 13 21.45 -19.10 -7.11
C SER A 13 20.04 -19.23 -6.48
N ILE A 14 19.81 -20.28 -5.68
CA ILE A 14 18.51 -20.52 -5.03
C ILE A 14 18.26 -19.47 -3.94
N ILE A 15 19.27 -19.18 -3.12
CA ILE A 15 19.16 -18.16 -2.05
C ILE A 15 18.93 -16.77 -2.64
N GLY A 16 19.64 -16.43 -3.72
CA GLY A 16 19.47 -15.15 -4.41
C GLY A 16 18.05 -14.96 -4.95
N MET A 17 17.49 -15.98 -5.62
CA MET A 17 16.11 -15.95 -6.14
C MET A 17 15.07 -15.78 -5.02
N ALA A 18 15.23 -16.48 -3.89
CA ALA A 18 14.33 -16.36 -2.75
C ALA A 18 14.37 -14.95 -2.12
N PHE A 19 15.56 -14.37 -1.99
CA PHE A 19 15.73 -13.04 -1.41
C PHE A 19 15.14 -11.93 -2.30
N ILE A 20 15.38 -12.00 -3.60
CA ILE A 20 14.80 -11.07 -4.58
C ILE A 20 13.27 -11.20 -4.61
N GLY A 21 12.74 -12.43 -4.61
CA GLY A 21 11.30 -12.67 -4.58
C GLY A 21 10.63 -12.06 -3.34
N LYS A 22 11.26 -12.18 -2.16
CA LYS A 22 10.77 -11.55 -0.93
C LYS A 22 10.78 -10.02 -1.01
N ILE A 23 11.87 -9.42 -1.48
CA ILE A 23 11.96 -7.96 -1.66
C ILE A 23 10.89 -7.46 -2.63
N TYR A 24 10.68 -8.16 -3.73
CA TYR A 24 9.67 -7.79 -4.72
C TYR A 24 8.26 -7.86 -4.13
N TYR A 25 7.92 -8.95 -3.41
CA TYR A 25 6.65 -9.08 -2.70
C TYR A 25 6.45 -7.99 -1.64
N ASP A 26 7.48 -7.71 -0.84
CA ASP A 26 7.41 -6.72 0.23
C ASP A 26 7.20 -5.29 -0.31
N ASN A 27 7.75 -4.97 -1.48
CA ASN A 27 7.53 -3.69 -2.16
C ASN A 27 6.19 -3.60 -2.87
N LEU A 28 5.74 -4.66 -3.55
CA LEU A 28 4.49 -4.63 -4.31
C LEU A 28 3.25 -4.58 -3.40
N TYR A 29 3.29 -5.31 -2.28
CA TYR A 29 2.17 -5.41 -1.33
C TYR A 29 2.38 -4.55 -0.08
N GLY A 30 3.51 -3.84 0.02
CA GLY A 30 3.87 -3.01 1.18
C GLY A 30 2.98 -1.79 1.41
N VAL A 31 2.22 -1.37 0.39
CA VAL A 31 1.43 -0.13 0.38
C VAL A 31 -0.08 -0.42 0.30
N MET A 32 -0.52 -1.64 0.63
CA MET A 32 -1.94 -1.87 0.84
C MET A 32 -2.32 -1.37 2.24
N TYR A 33 -2.97 -0.22 2.27
CA TYR A 33 -3.61 0.28 3.48
C TYR A 33 -5.03 -0.27 3.55
N TYR A 34 -5.35 -0.99 4.62
CA TYR A 34 -6.74 -1.31 4.93
C TYR A 34 -7.38 -0.03 5.47
N THR A 35 -8.16 0.66 4.65
CA THR A 35 -8.91 1.85 5.05
C THR A 35 -10.26 1.43 5.61
N LYS A 36 -10.54 1.82 6.86
CA LYS A 36 -11.89 1.74 7.43
C LYS A 36 -12.43 3.16 7.46
N ILE A 37 -13.47 3.44 6.68
CA ILE A 37 -14.22 4.69 6.80
C ILE A 37 -15.04 4.56 8.09
N THR A 38 -14.62 5.26 9.14
CA THR A 38 -15.18 5.09 10.49
C THR A 38 -16.20 6.15 10.89
N SER A 39 -16.50 7.15 10.06
CA SER A 39 -17.34 8.28 10.47
C SER A 39 -18.13 8.94 9.35
N GLU A 40 -19.14 9.71 9.80
CA GLU A 40 -19.82 10.79 9.06
C GLU A 40 -18.81 11.77 8.43
N PRO A 41 -19.20 12.46 7.34
CA PRO A 41 -18.33 13.44 6.68
C PRO A 41 -17.93 14.54 7.66
N ILE A 42 -16.64 14.91 7.65
CA ILE A 42 -16.09 15.97 8.49
C ILE A 42 -16.42 17.36 7.96
N SER A 43 -16.76 17.48 6.67
CA SER A 43 -17.29 18.71 6.09
C SER A 43 -18.14 18.40 4.87
N GLU A 44 -19.15 19.24 4.66
CA GLU A 44 -19.99 19.26 3.48
C GLU A 44 -19.86 20.66 2.87
N GLN A 45 -19.47 20.75 1.60
CA GLN A 45 -19.34 22.01 0.88
C GLN A 45 -20.27 22.01 -0.32
N HIS A 46 -21.15 23.02 -0.39
CA HIS A 46 -22.01 23.25 -1.54
C HIS A 46 -21.28 24.18 -2.52
N ILE A 47 -20.89 23.64 -3.67
CA ILE A 47 -20.24 24.35 -4.75
C ILE A 47 -21.32 24.66 -5.79
N THR A 48 -21.64 25.94 -5.98
CA THR A 48 -22.53 26.35 -7.08
C THR A 48 -21.66 26.66 -8.29
N GLU A 49 -21.63 25.76 -9.28
CA GLU A 49 -21.02 26.08 -10.56
C GLU A 49 -21.93 27.05 -11.33
N GLY A 50 -21.34 27.98 -12.09
CA GLY A 50 -22.01 29.09 -12.78
C GLY A 50 -23.07 28.71 -13.84
N GLY A 51 -23.53 27.46 -13.87
CA GLY A 51 -24.64 26.95 -14.68
C GLY A 51 -25.90 26.55 -13.88
N GLY A 52 -25.93 26.76 -12.56
CA GLY A 52 -27.14 26.49 -11.73
C GLY A 52 -27.27 25.06 -11.19
N THR A 53 -26.33 24.17 -11.51
CA THR A 53 -26.18 22.88 -10.84
C THR A 53 -25.31 23.05 -9.59
N GLY A 54 -25.90 22.87 -8.42
CA GLY A 54 -25.16 22.74 -7.17
C GLY A 54 -24.53 21.36 -7.05
N LEU A 55 -23.22 21.30 -6.83
CA LEU A 55 -22.50 20.10 -6.44
C LEU A 55 -22.27 20.13 -4.93
N THR A 56 -22.51 19.01 -4.25
CA THR A 56 -22.20 18.86 -2.83
C THR A 56 -20.99 17.96 -2.68
N GLU A 57 -19.87 18.52 -2.23
CA GLU A 57 -18.64 17.79 -1.94
C GLU A 57 -18.61 17.39 -0.46
N TYR A 58 -18.33 16.12 -0.20
CA TYR A 58 -18.23 15.57 1.16
C TYR A 58 -16.78 15.16 1.45
N THR A 59 -16.18 15.75 2.48
CA THR A 59 -14.85 15.38 2.94
C THR A 59 -14.97 14.38 4.08
N TYR A 60 -14.25 13.26 4.00
CA TYR A 60 -14.25 12.22 5.03
C TYR A 60 -12.87 12.06 5.66
N LYS A 61 -12.83 11.90 6.99
CA LYS A 61 -11.62 11.53 7.70
C LYS A 61 -11.38 10.02 7.54
N GLN A 62 -10.35 9.65 6.79
CA GLN A 62 -10.00 8.25 6.57
C GLN A 62 -8.87 7.82 7.51
N VAL A 63 -9.07 6.69 8.18
CA VAL A 63 -8.03 6.01 8.96
C VAL A 63 -7.63 4.74 8.20
N GLY A 64 -6.39 4.70 7.75
CA GLY A 64 -5.77 3.54 7.12
C GLY A 64 -4.80 2.85 8.06
N TYR A 65 -4.70 1.52 7.96
CA TYR A 65 -3.67 0.72 8.63
C TYR A 65 -2.78 0.07 7.57
N ASN A 66 -1.46 0.20 7.70
CA ASN A 66 -0.53 -0.50 6.80
C ASN A 66 -0.36 -1.98 7.19
N LYS A 67 0.43 -2.74 6.41
CA LYS A 67 0.73 -4.16 6.69
C LYS A 67 1.38 -4.44 8.06
N ASN A 68 1.93 -3.42 8.71
CA ASN A 68 2.54 -3.50 10.03
C ASN A 68 1.56 -3.07 11.15
N SER A 69 0.28 -2.91 10.84
CA SER A 69 -0.76 -2.37 11.72
C SER A 69 -0.48 -0.94 12.22
N GLU A 70 0.42 -0.20 11.56
CA GLU A 70 0.67 1.19 11.88
C GLU A 70 -0.46 2.05 11.32
N LYS A 71 -1.02 2.89 12.20
CA LYS A 71 -2.11 3.79 11.87
C LYS A 71 -1.59 4.99 11.09
N ARG A 72 -2.10 5.22 9.88
CA ARG A 72 -1.99 6.50 9.18
C ARG A 72 -3.37 7.17 9.14
N THR A 73 -3.40 8.44 9.53
CA THR A 73 -4.58 9.28 9.37
C THR A 73 -4.28 10.24 8.22
N SER A 74 -5.08 10.23 7.16
CA SER A 74 -5.01 11.29 6.16
C SER A 74 -5.68 12.53 6.76
N GLN A 75 -4.94 13.64 6.82
CA GLN A 75 -5.47 14.97 7.13
C GLN A 75 -5.84 15.69 5.85
#